data_AF-A0A7J4EQA1-F1
#
_entry.id   AF-A0A7J4EQA1-F1
#
_cell.length_a   1.000
_cell.length_b   1.000
_cell.length_c   1.000
_cell.angle_alpha   90.00
_cell.angle_beta   90.00
_cell.angle_gamma   90.00
#
_symmetry.space_group_name_H-M   'P 1'
#
loop_
_entity.id
_entity.type
_entity.pdbx_description
1 polymer ?
#
loop_
_entity_poly.entity_id
_entity_poly.type
_entity_poly.pdbx_seq_one_letter_code
_entity_poly.pdbx_strand_id
1 'polypeptide(L)' 'MLPKELLEVKRQKGRILPKFAGYDEFELAETVIKLFEENIGSKYIKIKNEIKKIEDARNYKKIRGFAKI' A
#
# COMPACT_ATOMS: atom_id res chain seq x y z
N MET A 1 -2.12 -12.50 0.61
CA MET A 1 -1.90 -12.37 2.07
C MET A 1 -0.76 -11.39 2.34
N LEU A 2 -0.88 -10.55 3.38
CA LEU A 2 0.05 -9.46 3.68
C LEU A 2 1.27 -9.94 4.53
N PRO A 3 2.51 -9.56 4.19
CA PRO A 3 3.70 -9.91 4.98
C PRO A 3 3.81 -9.07 6.26
N LYS A 4 4.50 -9.59 7.29
CA LYS A 4 4.61 -8.97 8.62
C LYS A 4 5.24 -7.56 8.58
N GLU A 5 6.11 -7.30 7.62
CA GLU A 5 6.82 -6.03 7.44
C GLU A 5 5.86 -4.89 7.07
N LEU A 6 4.74 -5.22 6.43
CA LEU A 6 3.70 -4.26 6.03
C LEU A 6 2.58 -4.15 7.07
N LEU A 7 2.70 -4.83 8.20
CA LEU A 7 1.68 -4.79 9.25
C LEU A 7 1.58 -3.38 9.84
N GLU A 8 0.39 -2.81 9.78
CA GLU A 8 0.06 -1.54 10.40
C GLU A 8 -0.83 -1.74 11.63
N VAL A 9 -0.21 -1.66 12.80
CA VAL A 9 -0.87 -1.83 14.09
C VAL A 9 -0.41 -0.76 15.07
N LYS A 10 -1.29 -0.35 15.96
CA LYS A 10 -0.99 0.44 17.14
C LYS A 10 -0.95 -0.47 18.35
N ARG A 11 0.13 -0.40 19.13
CA ARG A 11 0.21 -1.04 20.44
C ARG A 11 -0.22 -0.05 21.51
N GLN A 12 -1.21 -0.39 22.34
CA GLN A 12 -1.71 0.49 23.38
C GLN A 12 -2.18 -0.32 24.59
N LYS A 13 -1.60 -0.06 25.78
CA LYS A 13 -1.96 -0.70 27.06
C LYS A 13 -2.09 -2.24 26.97
N GLY A 14 -1.09 -2.89 26.35
CA GLY A 14 -1.08 -4.35 26.16
C GLY A 14 -1.98 -4.88 25.05
N ARG A 15 -2.71 -4.03 24.32
CA ARG A 15 -3.56 -4.40 23.19
C ARG A 15 -2.88 -4.10 21.86
N ILE A 16 -3.19 -4.91 20.84
CA ILE A 16 -2.81 -4.69 19.45
C ILE A 16 -4.07 -4.24 18.71
N LEU A 17 -4.02 -3.02 18.16
CA LEU A 17 -5.12 -2.42 17.42
C LEU A 17 -4.70 -2.29 15.96
N PRO A 18 -5.30 -3.06 15.03
CA PRO A 18 -5.05 -2.87 13.60
C PRO A 18 -5.45 -1.46 13.17
N LYS A 19 -4.61 -0.83 12.36
CA LYS A 19 -4.97 0.38 11.64
C LYS A 19 -5.52 -0.04 10.28
N PHE A 20 -6.84 -0.26 10.23
CA PHE A 20 -7.51 -0.60 8.99
C PHE A 20 -7.46 0.58 8.00
N ALA A 21 -7.48 0.25 6.71
CA ALA A 21 -7.73 1.24 5.67
C ALA A 21 -9.23 1.62 5.67
N GLY A 22 -9.51 2.90 5.47
CA GLY A 22 -10.86 3.44 5.37
C GLY A 22 -11.01 4.41 4.20
N TYR A 23 -12.02 5.28 4.27
CA TYR A 23 -12.27 6.28 3.21
C TYR A 23 -11.12 7.27 3.02
N ASP A 24 -10.34 7.53 4.07
CA ASP A 24 -9.17 8.42 4.01
C ASP A 24 -8.10 7.93 3.03
N GLU A 25 -8.11 6.64 2.66
CA GLU A 25 -7.17 6.06 1.71
C GLU A 25 -7.73 5.88 0.30
N PHE A 26 -8.92 6.40 0.01
CA PHE A 26 -9.58 6.21 -1.28
C PHE A 26 -8.71 6.68 -2.45
N GLU A 27 -8.21 7.92 -2.39
CA GLU A 27 -7.33 8.48 -3.44
C GLU A 27 -6.05 7.67 -3.61
N LEU A 28 -5.51 7.15 -2.50
CA LEU A 28 -4.30 6.33 -2.50
C LEU A 28 -4.55 4.99 -3.20
N ALA A 29 -5.67 4.35 -2.90
CA ALA A 29 -6.08 3.09 -3.52
C ALA A 29 -6.36 3.28 -5.02
N GLU A 30 -7.07 4.34 -5.39
CA GLU A 30 -7.34 4.67 -6.80
C GLU A 30 -6.04 4.91 -7.58
N THR A 31 -5.08 5.63 -6.99
CA THR A 31 -3.77 5.86 -7.60
C THR A 31 -3.03 4.55 -7.88
N VAL A 32 -3.06 3.61 -6.94
CA VAL A 32 -2.45 2.29 -7.13
C VAL A 32 -3.13 1.54 -8.28
N ILE A 33 -4.47 1.53 -8.34
CA ILE A 33 -5.21 0.85 -9.42
C ILE A 33 -4.83 1.43 -10.79
N LYS A 34 -4.89 2.75 -10.95
CA LYS A 34 -4.53 3.43 -12.21
C LYS A 34 -3.11 3.08 -12.67
N LEU A 35 -2.17 3.02 -11.73
CA LEU A 35 -0.78 2.67 -12.03
C LEU A 35 -0.67 1.25 -12.63
N PHE A 36 -1.47 0.29 -12.16
CA PHE A 36 -1.54 -1.04 -12.77
C PHE A 36 -2.21 -1.01 -14.15
N GLU A 37 -3.33 -0.30 -14.31
CA GLU A 37 -4.06 -0.18 -15.58
C GLU A 37 -3.21 0.45 -16.70
N GLU A 38 -2.48 1.53 -16.38
CA GLU A 38 -1.58 2.21 -17.33
C GLU A 38 -0.36 1.36 -17.72
N ASN A 39 -0.06 0.30 -16.96
CA ASN A 39 1.09 -0.57 -17.17
C ASN A 39 0.71 -2.00 -17.57
N ILE A 40 -0.50 -2.22 -18.09
CA ILE A 40 -0.90 -3.50 -18.70
C ILE A 40 0.11 -3.90 -19.78
N GLY A 41 0.58 -5.15 -19.73
CA GLY A 41 1.60 -5.68 -20.63
C GLY A 41 3.05 -5.26 -20.30
N SER A 42 3.26 -4.36 -19.34
CA SER A 42 4.61 -4.01 -18.87
C SER A 42 5.17 -5.03 -17.88
N LYS A 43 6.50 -5.05 -17.75
CA LYS A 43 7.16 -5.86 -16.69
C LYS A 43 6.76 -5.33 -15.31
N TYR A 44 6.47 -6.25 -14.39
CA TYR A 44 6.13 -5.92 -13.00
C TYR A 44 7.18 -5.06 -12.28
N ILE A 45 8.46 -5.14 -12.67
CA ILE A 45 9.51 -4.27 -12.11
C ILE A 45 9.26 -2.78 -12.40
N LYS A 46 8.62 -2.44 -13.53
CA LYS A 46 8.25 -1.07 -13.86
C LYS A 46 7.22 -0.54 -12.88
N ILE A 47 6.16 -1.31 -12.63
CA ILE A 47 5.11 -1.00 -11.64
C ILE A 47 5.73 -0.80 -10.25
N LYS A 48 6.64 -1.70 -9.82
CA LYS A 48 7.37 -1.54 -8.55
C LYS A 48 8.18 -0.25 -8.48
N ASN A 49 8.79 0.17 -9.58
CA ASN A 49 9.57 1.40 -9.62
C ASN A 49 8.66 2.64 -9.58
N GLU A 50 7.51 2.62 -10.25
CA GLU A 50 6.53 3.71 -10.16
C GLU A 50 5.93 3.81 -8.74
N ILE A 51 5.58 2.68 -8.12
CA ILE A 51 5.14 2.63 -6.72
C ILE A 51 6.16 3.27 -5.77
N LYS A 52 7.46 3.01 -5.99
CA LYS A 52 8.55 3.62 -5.19
C LYS A 52 8.64 5.14 -5.33
N LYS A 53 8.11 5.74 -6.39
CA LYS A 53 8.13 7.20 -6.58
C LYS A 53 7.01 7.89 -5.82
N ILE A 54 5.87 7.21 -5.62
CA ILE A 54 4.70 7.76 -4.94
C ILE A 54 4.66 7.45 -3.43
N GLU A 55 5.51 6.53 -2.97
CA GLU A 55 5.59 6.19 -1.55
C GLU A 55 6.39 7.20 -0.73
N ASP A 56 5.91 7.48 0.48
CA ASP A 56 6.56 8.27 1.50
C ASP A 56 6.62 7.52 2.84
N ALA A 57 7.26 8.11 3.84
CA ALA A 57 7.41 7.49 5.16
C ALA A 57 6.08 7.22 5.88
N ARG A 58 4.99 7.89 5.48
CA ARG A 58 3.67 7.79 6.11
C ARG A 58 2.79 6.74 5.42
N ASN A 59 2.89 6.62 4.10
CA ASN A 59 1.98 5.80 3.29
C ASN A 59 2.58 4.48 2.80
N TYR A 60 3.91 4.25 2.94
CA TYR A 60 4.58 3.10 2.31
C TYR A 60 3.95 1.74 2.66
N LYS A 61 3.47 1.56 3.90
CA LYS A 61 2.81 0.30 4.31
C LYS A 61 1.51 0.07 3.57
N LYS A 62 0.71 1.13 3.40
CA LYS A 62 -0.60 1.08 2.74
C LYS A 62 -0.43 0.88 1.23
N ILE A 63 0.40 1.70 0.57
CA ILE A 63 0.67 1.55 -0.87
C ILE A 63 1.19 0.16 -1.20
N ARG A 64 2.24 -0.30 -0.50
CA ARG A 64 2.82 -1.63 -0.76
C ARG A 64 1.86 -2.76 -0.38
N GLY A 65 0.99 -2.54 0.60
CA GLY A 65 -0.04 -3.48 0.99
C GLY A 65 -1.10 -3.64 -0.09
N PHE A 66 -1.61 -2.51 -0.61
CA PHE A 66 -2.57 -2.49 -1.72
C PHE A 66 -1.99 -3.15 -2.98
N ALA A 67 -0.76 -2.81 -3.35
CA ALA A 67 -0.12 -3.36 -4.56
C ALA A 67 0.24 -4.87 -4.48
N LYS A 68 0.05 -5.51 -3.32
CA LYS A 68 0.41 -6.91 -3.07
C LYS A 68 -0.81 -7.83 -2.94
N ILE A 69 -2.00 -7.26 -2.83
CA ILE A 69 -3.28 -7.98 -2.84
C ILE A 69 -3.73 -8.08 -4.29
#